data_AF-A0AB35LXI2-F1
#
_entry.id   AF-A0AB35LXI2-F1
#
_cell.length_a   1.000
_cell.length_b   1.000
_cell.length_c   1.000
_cell.angle_alpha   90.00
_cell.angle_beta   90.00
_cell.angle_gamma   90.00
#
_symmetry.space_group_name_H-M   'P 1'
#
loop_
_entity.id
_entity.type
_entity.pdbx_description
1 polymer ?
#
loop_
_entity_poly.entity_id
_entity_poly.type
_entity_poly.pdbx_seq_one_letter_code
_entity_poly.pdbx_strand_id
1 'polypeptide(L)'
;MTQQLYWAYVGFTDIAEGKTRPVLYIRQTDTDYVVFRLSSQYENKSAFIKSKYVEIKNWQQAGLKKPSWIDTVQTYQLPIQKTQLTYIGQLSADDLECLIKHLEIQ
;
A
#
# COMPACT_ATOMS: atom_id res chain seq x y z
N MET A 1 2.83 -7.71 11.08
CA MET A 1 2.64 -7.01 9.78
C MET A 1 3.82 -7.36 8.90
N THR A 2 3.59 -7.74 7.64
CA THR A 2 4.67 -8.06 6.69
C THR A 2 5.26 -6.79 6.05
N GLN A 3 6.46 -6.89 5.48
CA GLN A 3 7.17 -5.77 4.84
C GLN A 3 7.04 -5.78 3.30
N GLN A 4 6.36 -6.78 2.73
CA GLN A 4 6.45 -7.09 1.31
C GLN A 4 5.55 -6.21 0.44
N LEU A 5 6.11 -5.72 -0.66
CA LEU A 5 5.43 -4.94 -1.67
C LEU A 5 5.18 -5.77 -2.92
N TYR A 6 3.98 -5.62 -3.48
CA TYR A 6 3.54 -6.31 -4.68
C TYR A 6 2.86 -5.36 -5.65
N TRP A 7 2.92 -5.65 -6.95
CA TRP A 7 1.96 -5.11 -7.90
C TRP A 7 0.67 -5.95 -7.83
N ALA A 8 -0.46 -5.26 -7.76
CA ALA A 8 -1.78 -5.89 -7.82
C ALA A 8 -2.76 -5.00 -8.59
N TYR A 9 -3.73 -5.62 -9.25
CA TYR A 9 -4.89 -4.90 -9.76
C TYR A 9 -5.83 -4.58 -8.60
N VAL A 10 -6.11 -3.30 -8.40
CA VAL A 10 -7.03 -2.84 -7.35
C VAL A 10 -8.21 -2.15 -8.02
N GLY A 11 -9.40 -2.74 -7.86
CA GLY A 11 -10.66 -2.16 -8.30
C GLY A 11 -11.00 -0.88 -7.53
N PHE A 12 -11.63 0.07 -8.20
CA PHE A 12 -12.25 1.21 -7.53
C PHE A 12 -13.58 0.75 -6.90
N THR A 13 -13.97 1.34 -5.78
CA THR A 13 -15.18 0.93 -5.04
C THR A 13 -16.47 1.26 -5.79
N ASP A 14 -16.43 2.24 -6.69
CA ASP A 14 -17.64 2.89 -7.22
C ASP A 14 -17.85 2.67 -8.73
N ILE A 15 -16.87 2.08 -9.42
CA ILE A 15 -16.92 1.82 -10.87
C ILE A 15 -16.26 0.47 -11.20
N ALA A 16 -16.69 -0.18 -12.29
CA ALA A 16 -16.09 -1.41 -12.82
C ALA A 16 -14.72 -1.18 -13.49
N GLU A 17 -13.95 -0.23 -12.97
CA GLU A 17 -12.60 0.06 -13.37
C GLU A 17 -11.68 -0.10 -12.16
N GLY A 18 -10.40 -0.26 -12.46
CA GLY A 18 -9.37 -0.43 -11.47
C GLY A 18 -8.04 -0.14 -12.11
N LYS A 19 -6.99 -0.15 -11.29
CA LYS A 19 -5.64 0.13 -11.78
C LYS A 19 -4.64 -0.77 -11.10
N THR A 20 -3.67 -1.23 -11.88
CA THR A 20 -2.49 -1.90 -11.34
C THR A 20 -1.65 -0.90 -10.56
N ARG A 21 -1.46 -1.17 -9.27
CA ARG A 21 -0.73 -0.31 -8.34
C ARG A 21 0.16 -1.14 -7.42
N PRO A 22 1.23 -0.54 -6.86
CA PRO A 22 1.95 -1.18 -5.79
C PRO A 22 1.05 -1.24 -4.54
N VAL A 23 1.14 -2.33 -3.79
CA VAL A 23 0.42 -2.58 -2.55
C VAL A 23 1.38 -3.12 -1.50
N LEU A 24 1.18 -2.74 -0.25
CA LEU A 24 1.83 -3.36 0.90
C LEU A 24 0.96 -4.52 1.36
N TYR A 25 1.48 -5.73 1.27
CA TYR A 25 0.83 -6.92 1.80
C TYR A 25 0.82 -6.85 3.32
N ILE A 26 -0.34 -7.14 3.93
CA ILE A 26 -0.52 -7.14 5.39
C ILE A 26 -0.68 -8.57 5.89
N ARG A 27 -1.63 -9.30 5.30
CA ARG A 27 -1.99 -10.69 5.62
C ARG A 27 -2.88 -11.27 4.53
N GLN A 28 -3.12 -12.57 4.63
CA GLN A 28 -4.04 -13.31 3.79
C GLN A 28 -5.16 -13.90 4.67
N THR A 29 -6.38 -13.95 4.13
CA THR A 29 -7.51 -14.75 4.63
C THR A 29 -7.71 -15.95 3.71
N ASP A 30 -8.73 -16.77 3.97
CA ASP A 30 -9.06 -17.90 3.09
C ASP A 30 -9.44 -17.45 1.66
N THR A 31 -9.96 -16.23 1.51
CA THR A 31 -10.52 -15.72 0.25
C THR A 31 -9.75 -14.54 -0.34
N ASP A 32 -9.03 -13.78 0.49
CA ASP A 32 -8.52 -12.46 0.11
C ASP A 32 -7.09 -12.19 0.59
N TYR A 33 -6.36 -11.42 -0.21
CA TYR A 33 -5.20 -10.69 0.26
C TYR A 33 -5.65 -9.37 0.89
N VAL A 34 -5.24 -9.11 2.12
CA VAL A 34 -5.48 -7.83 2.82
C VAL A 34 -4.25 -6.96 2.63
N VAL A 35 -4.44 -5.78 2.05
CA VAL A 35 -3.35 -4.89 1.64
C VAL A 35 -3.61 -3.42 1.95
N PHE A 36 -2.54 -2.63 2.08
CA PHE A 36 -2.60 -1.17 1.90
C PHE A 36 -2.20 -0.81 0.47
N ARG A 37 -2.81 0.25 -0.08
CA ARG A 37 -2.42 0.76 -1.41
C ARG A 37 -1.25 1.71 -1.29
N LEU A 38 -0.43 1.77 -2.33
CA LEU A 38 0.56 2.84 -2.48
C LEU A 38 0.06 3.87 -3.49
N SER A 39 0.44 5.13 -3.25
CA SER A 39 0.14 6.26 -4.10
C SER A 39 1.38 7.10 -4.33
N SER A 40 1.68 7.45 -5.58
CA SER A 40 2.67 8.48 -5.91
C SER A 40 2.06 9.86 -6.07
N GLN A 41 0.75 10.02 -5.79
CA GLN A 41 0.02 11.29 -5.96
C GLN A 41 -0.28 11.91 -4.60
N TYR A 42 0.74 12.05 -3.75
CA TYR A 42 0.60 12.61 -2.42
C TYR A 42 0.44 14.14 -2.45
N GLU A 43 1.23 14.83 -3.28
CA GLU A 43 1.32 16.30 -3.30
C GLU A 43 -0.01 17.02 -3.55
N ASN A 44 -0.88 16.43 -4.38
CA ASN A 44 -2.17 17.02 -4.77
C ASN A 44 -3.29 16.83 -3.74
N LYS A 45 -3.03 16.19 -2.59
CA LYS A 45 -4.03 15.89 -1.56
C LYS A 45 -4.15 17.02 -0.53
N SER A 46 -5.34 17.15 0.06
CA SER A 46 -5.57 18.07 1.19
C SER A 46 -4.71 17.67 2.39
N ALA A 47 -4.43 18.62 3.29
CA ALA A 47 -3.64 18.35 4.50
C ALA A 47 -4.26 17.23 5.36
N PHE A 48 -5.60 17.21 5.47
CA PHE A 48 -6.32 16.16 6.19
C PHE A 48 -6.12 14.77 5.56
N ILE A 49 -6.15 14.67 4.23
CA ILE A 49 -5.90 13.38 3.56
C ILE A 49 -4.43 13.02 3.66
N LYS A 50 -3.51 13.97 3.49
CA LYS A 50 -2.06 13.75 3.63
C LYS A 50 -1.67 13.20 5.00
N SER A 51 -2.35 13.58 6.08
CA SER A 51 -2.08 13.04 7.41
C SER A 51 -2.46 11.57 7.59
N LYS A 52 -3.12 10.93 6.60
CA LYS A 52 -3.42 9.49 6.57
C LYS A 52 -2.49 8.72 5.61
N TYR A 53 -1.33 9.30 5.29
CA TYR A 53 -0.35 8.70 4.39
C TYR A 53 1.00 8.65 5.09
N VAL A 54 1.68 7.52 4.94
CA VAL A 54 3.04 7.32 5.45
C VAL A 54 4.00 7.33 4.27
N GLU A 55 5.00 8.21 4.31
CA GLU A 55 6.05 8.27 3.28
C GLU A 55 6.92 7.01 3.34
N ILE A 56 7.24 6.46 2.17
CA ILE A 56 8.29 5.43 2.04
C ILE A 56 9.58 6.15 1.68
N LYS A 57 10.44 6.39 2.66
CA LYS A 57 11.68 7.13 2.49
C LYS A 57 12.65 6.34 1.63
N ASN A 58 12.81 5.04 1.91
CA ASN A 58 13.72 4.16 1.17
C ASN A 58 13.02 3.47 -0.02
N TRP A 59 12.20 4.22 -0.77
CA TRP A 59 11.38 3.66 -1.87
C TRP A 59 12.20 2.99 -2.98
N GLN A 60 13.41 3.49 -3.26
CA GLN A 60 14.32 2.87 -4.24
C GLN A 60 14.77 1.48 -3.78
N GLN A 61 15.16 1.35 -2.51
CA GLN A 61 15.56 0.08 -1.91
C GLN A 61 14.38 -0.91 -1.86
N ALA A 62 13.16 -0.39 -1.67
CA ALA A 62 11.93 -1.18 -1.70
C ALA A 62 11.51 -1.63 -3.11
N GLY A 63 12.25 -1.26 -4.16
CA GLY A 63 12.01 -1.65 -5.55
C GLY A 63 10.99 -0.77 -6.29
N LEU A 64 10.60 0.37 -5.72
CA LEU A 64 9.68 1.31 -6.36
C LEU A 64 10.43 2.20 -7.35
N LYS A 65 9.74 2.60 -8.43
CA LYS A 65 10.33 3.44 -9.49
C LYS A 65 10.31 4.93 -9.19
N LYS A 66 9.57 5.35 -8.16
CA LYS A 66 9.38 6.76 -7.79
C LYS A 66 8.92 6.89 -6.32
N PRO A 67 9.06 8.09 -5.72
CA PRO A 67 8.54 8.38 -4.39
C PRO A 67 7.06 7.98 -4.27
N SER A 68 6.75 7.29 -3.19
CA SER A 68 5.43 6.70 -2.94
C SER A 68 5.10 6.74 -1.46
N TRP A 69 3.81 6.79 -1.17
CA TRP A 69 3.26 6.82 0.18
C TRP A 69 2.28 5.66 0.36
N ILE A 70 2.25 5.09 1.56
CA ILE A 70 1.29 4.08 1.99
C ILE A 70 0.00 4.80 2.38
N ASP A 71 -1.09 4.48 1.70
CA ASP A 71 -2.44 4.96 1.99
C ASP A 71 -3.00 4.19 3.19
N THR A 72 -3.00 4.80 4.38
CA THR A 72 -3.47 4.17 5.63
C THR A 72 -4.93 4.51 5.95
N VAL A 73 -5.66 5.16 5.03
CA VAL A 73 -7.09 5.49 5.20
C VAL A 73 -7.91 4.23 5.43
N GLN A 74 -7.65 3.17 4.66
CA GLN A 74 -8.29 1.88 4.82
C GLN A 74 -7.46 0.75 4.20
N THR A 75 -7.73 -0.48 4.63
CA THR A 75 -7.24 -1.68 3.96
C THR A 75 -8.16 -2.10 2.81
N TYR A 76 -7.59 -2.79 1.82
CA TYR A 76 -8.32 -3.36 0.69
C TYR A 76 -8.23 -4.87 0.73
N GLN A 77 -9.32 -5.53 0.36
CA GLN A 77 -9.41 -6.98 0.19
C GLN A 77 -9.36 -7.29 -1.31
N LEU A 78 -8.38 -8.09 -1.71
CA LEU A 78 -8.19 -8.51 -3.10
C LEU A 78 -8.46 -10.01 -3.20
N PRO A 79 -9.52 -10.45 -3.93
CA PRO A 79 -9.88 -11.86 -4.01
C PRO A 79 -8.73 -12.68 -4.60
N ILE A 80 -8.28 -13.70 -3.87
CA ILE A 80 -7.11 -14.54 -4.24
C ILE A 80 -7.32 -15.16 -5.63
N GLN A 81 -8.53 -15.67 -5.89
CA GLN A 81 -8.88 -16.33 -7.15
C GLN A 81 -8.83 -15.40 -8.37
N LYS A 82 -8.87 -14.07 -8.15
CA LYS A 82 -8.91 -13.05 -9.22
C LYS A 82 -7.70 -12.12 -9.19
N THR A 83 -6.77 -12.33 -8.26
CA THR A 83 -5.66 -11.40 -8.01
C THR A 83 -4.34 -12.11 -8.19
N GLN A 84 -3.58 -11.72 -9.22
CA GLN A 84 -2.18 -12.04 -9.32
C GLN A 84 -1.36 -10.99 -8.57
N LEU A 85 -0.57 -11.44 -7.59
CA LEU A 85 0.46 -10.61 -6.96
C LEU A 85 1.79 -10.80 -7.69
N THR A 86 2.44 -9.69 -8.04
CA THR A 86 3.80 -9.70 -8.61
C THR A 86 4.74 -9.02 -7.63
N TYR A 87 5.71 -9.75 -7.10
CA TYR A 87 6.64 -9.23 -6.08
C TYR A 87 7.44 -8.03 -6.60
N ILE A 88 7.60 -7.02 -5.75
CA ILE A 88 8.41 -5.82 -6.01
C ILE A 88 9.67 -5.85 -5.16
N GLY A 89 9.49 -6.04 -3.85
CA GLY A 89 10.51 -5.80 -2.84
C GLY A 89 9.91 -5.76 -1.46
N GLN A 90 10.61 -5.14 -0.51
CA GLN A 90 10.12 -4.97 0.85
C GLN A 90 10.50 -3.60 1.40
N LEU A 91 9.69 -3.09 2.33
CA LEU A 91 10.00 -1.89 3.09
C LEU A 91 11.32 -2.07 3.86
N SER A 92 12.02 -0.96 4.07
CA SER A 92 13.12 -0.92 5.03
C SER A 92 12.57 -1.05 6.46
N ALA A 93 13.44 -1.43 7.41
CA ALA A 93 13.07 -1.49 8.83
C ALA A 93 12.57 -0.12 9.34
N ASP A 94 13.24 0.96 8.93
CA ASP A 94 12.87 2.33 9.31
C ASP A 94 11.50 2.74 8.76
N ASP A 95 11.21 2.39 7.50
CA ASP A 95 9.89 2.68 6.90
C ASP A 95 8.78 1.88 7.58
N LEU A 96 9.06 0.62 7.95
CA LEU A 96 8.11 -0.20 8.72
C LEU A 96 7.86 0.40 10.11
N GLU A 97 8.90 0.86 10.79
CA GLU A 97 8.78 1.48 12.11
C GLU A 97 7.94 2.77 12.03
N CYS A 98 8.18 3.60 11.01
CA CYS A 98 7.35 4.77 10.74
C CYS A 98 5.88 4.42 10.51
N LEU A 99 5.60 3.34 9.76
CA LEU A 99 4.24 2.87 9.55
C LEU A 99 3.58 2.38 10.85
N ILE A 100 4.28 1.58 11.64
CA ILE A 100 3.74 1.05 12.92
C ILE A 100 3.40 2.20 13.86
N LYS A 101 4.33 3.14 14.07
CA LYS A 101 4.10 4.33 14.90
C LYS A 101 2.89 5.13 14.41
N HIS A 102 2.73 5.27 13.10
CA HIS A 102 1.59 5.98 12.54
C HIS A 102 0.25 5.30 12.84
N LEU A 103 0.21 3.97 12.85
CA LEU A 103 -1.00 3.19 13.10
C LEU A 103 -1.37 3.09 14.60
N GLU A 104 -0.39 3.20 15.50
CA GLU A 104 -0.62 3.19 16.96
C GLU A 104 -1.20 4.50 17.51
N ILE A 105 -1.03 5.61 16.79
CA ILE A 105 -1.43 6.97 17.22
C ILE A 105 -2.79 7.39 16.64
N GLN A 106 -3.43 6.53 15.83
CA GLN A 106 -4.74 6.78 15.20
C GLN A 106 -5.89 6.29 16.09
#